data_AF-A0A1C3XY67-F1
#
_entry.id   AF-A0A1C3XY67-F1
#
_cell.length_a   1.000
_cell.length_b   1.000
_cell.length_c   1.000
_cell.angle_alpha   90.00
_cell.angle_beta   90.00
_cell.angle_gamma   90.00
#
_symmetry.space_group_name_H-M   'P 1'
#
loop_
_entity.id
_entity.type
_entity.pdbx_description
1 polymer ?
#
loop_
_entity_poly.entity_id
_entity_poly.type
_entity_poly.pdbx_seq_one_letter_code
_entity_poly.pdbx_strand_id
1 'polypeptide(L)' 'MQHEKQQPVSNTAAPRTAGYSGTPLARKLGLAQEQAAALLGIPETIEGINAFDGFASVARSADLRLCASICD' A
#
# COMPACT_ATOMS: atom_id res chain seq x y z
N MET A 1 -32.28 -1.88 35.14
CA MET A 1 -31.27 -1.34 34.21
C MET A 1 -30.83 -2.48 33.31
N GLN A 2 -31.49 -2.64 32.16
CA GLN A 2 -31.30 -3.78 31.25
C GLN A 2 -30.14 -3.49 30.27
N HIS A 3 -29.42 -4.56 29.93
CA HIS A 3 -28.27 -4.60 29.03
C HIS A 3 -28.58 -4.05 27.63
N GLU A 4 -27.68 -3.26 27.05
CA GLU A 4 -27.48 -3.34 25.60
C GLU A 4 -26.03 -3.01 25.23
N LYS A 5 -25.29 -4.10 25.00
CA LYS A 5 -23.95 -4.14 24.42
C LYS A 5 -24.11 -3.85 22.92
N GLN A 6 -24.21 -2.58 22.53
CA GLN A 6 -24.25 -2.20 21.13
C GLN A 6 -22.85 -2.25 20.52
N GLN A 7 -22.54 -3.44 20.00
CA GLN A 7 -21.43 -3.70 19.12
C GLN A 7 -21.81 -3.18 17.73
N PRO A 8 -21.10 -2.19 17.14
CA PRO A 8 -21.37 -1.80 15.78
C PRO A 8 -20.69 -2.79 14.84
N VAL A 9 -21.56 -3.51 14.12
CA VAL A 9 -21.45 -3.94 12.72
C VAL A 9 -20.07 -4.43 12.28
N SER A 10 -20.03 -5.73 12.03
CA SER A 10 -19.04 -6.43 11.22
C SER A 10 -18.73 -5.67 9.93
N ASN A 11 -17.65 -4.89 9.93
CA ASN A 11 -17.01 -4.51 8.70
C ASN A 11 -16.23 -5.74 8.26
N THR A 12 -16.70 -6.44 7.21
CA THR A 12 -15.89 -7.41 6.48
C THR A 12 -14.64 -6.67 6.02
N ALA A 13 -13.61 -6.71 6.83
CA ALA A 13 -12.35 -6.04 6.55
C ALA A 13 -11.73 -6.80 5.39
N ALA A 14 -11.89 -6.25 4.18
CA ALA A 14 -10.92 -6.45 3.11
C ALA A 14 -9.51 -6.39 3.74
N PRO A 15 -8.56 -7.22 3.26
CA PRO A 15 -7.23 -7.33 3.87
C PRO A 15 -6.70 -5.94 4.16
N ARG A 16 -6.33 -5.70 5.42
CA ARG A 16 -6.00 -4.35 5.91
C ARG A 16 -4.67 -3.91 5.30
N THR A 17 -4.71 -3.42 4.07
CA THR A 17 -3.57 -2.85 3.32
C THR A 17 -3.16 -1.47 3.86
N ALA A 18 -3.95 -0.88 4.76
CA ALA A 18 -3.62 0.37 5.42
C ALA A 18 -2.84 0.10 6.72
N GLY A 19 -1.55 0.49 6.73
CA GLY A 19 -0.69 0.44 7.92
C GLY A 19 -1.15 1.34 9.08
N TYR A 20 -0.27 1.66 10.03
CA TYR A 20 -0.60 2.28 11.34
C TYR A 20 -1.62 3.44 11.32
N SER A 21 -1.55 4.36 10.36
CA SER A 21 -2.46 5.52 10.28
C SER A 21 -3.86 5.21 9.71
N GLY A 22 -4.13 3.98 9.24
CA GLY A 22 -5.39 3.61 8.60
C GLY A 22 -5.64 4.28 7.23
N THR A 23 -4.80 5.22 6.81
CA THR A 23 -4.86 5.82 5.48
C THR A 23 -4.19 4.91 4.44
N PRO A 24 -4.79 4.73 3.25
CA PRO A 24 -4.17 3.95 2.18
C PRO A 24 -2.85 4.57 1.73
N LEU A 25 -1.87 3.73 1.38
CA LEU A 25 -0.52 4.15 0.99
C LEU A 25 -0.52 5.17 -0.16
N ALA A 26 -1.34 4.94 -1.19
CA ALA A 26 -1.52 5.88 -2.30
C ALA A 26 -1.89 7.30 -1.83
N ARG A 27 -2.78 7.41 -0.82
CA ARG A 27 -3.17 8.70 -0.24
C ARG A 27 -2.08 9.32 0.62
N LYS A 28 -1.25 8.53 1.28
CA LYS A 28 -0.10 9.05 2.05
C LYS A 28 0.98 9.64 1.15
N LEU A 29 1.20 9.01 -0.01
CA LEU A 29 2.20 9.44 -0.99
C LEU A 29 1.69 10.57 -1.90
N GLY A 30 0.41 10.94 -1.81
CA GLY A 30 -0.18 11.96 -2.66
C GLY A 30 -0.31 11.53 -4.12
N LEU A 31 -0.47 10.23 -4.39
CA LEU A 31 -0.65 9.73 -5.75
C LEU A 31 -1.95 10.31 -6.35
N ALA A 32 -1.86 10.79 -7.58
CA ALA A 32 -2.95 11.36 -8.36
C ALA A 32 -3.08 10.69 -9.74
N GLN A 33 -4.22 10.88 -10.39
CA GLN A 33 -4.44 10.39 -11.75
C GLN A 33 -3.51 11.10 -12.75
N GLU A 34 -3.23 10.42 -13.86
CA GLU A 34 -2.47 10.91 -15.01
C GLU A 34 -0.99 11.25 -14.72
N GLN A 35 -0.48 10.86 -13.55
CA GLN A 35 0.93 11.09 -13.22
C GLN A 35 1.82 10.03 -13.88
N ALA A 36 2.99 10.44 -14.37
CA ALA A 36 4.04 9.50 -14.74
C ALA A 36 4.88 9.11 -13.52
N ALA A 37 5.23 7.84 -13.37
CA ALA A 37 5.99 7.33 -12.24
C ALA A 37 7.20 6.50 -12.65
N ALA A 38 8.28 6.62 -11.88
CA ALA A 38 9.44 5.74 -11.92
C ALA A 38 9.54 4.99 -10.59
N LEU A 39 9.29 3.68 -10.61
CA LEU A 39 9.39 2.80 -9.45
C LEU A 39 10.78 2.17 -9.43
N LEU A 40 11.60 2.59 -8.47
CA LEU A 40 13.00 2.14 -8.33
C LEU A 40 13.14 1.31 -7.06
N GLY A 41 13.50 0.03 -7.20
CA GLY A 41 13.71 -0.86 -6.06
C GLY A 41 12.47 -1.07 -5.18
N ILE A 42 11.26 -0.83 -5.70
CA ILE A 42 10.01 -1.08 -4.99
C ILE A 42 9.69 -2.57 -5.11
N PRO A 43 9.60 -3.33 -3.99
CA PRO A 43 9.17 -4.72 -4.04
C PRO A 43 7.75 -4.84 -4.61
N GLU A 44 7.53 -5.82 -5.48
CA GLU A 44 6.21 -6.05 -6.10
C GLU A 44 5.12 -6.36 -5.08
N THR A 45 5.50 -6.86 -3.90
CA THR A 45 4.61 -7.15 -2.77
C THR A 45 3.94 -5.90 -2.17
N ILE A 46 4.41 -4.69 -2.48
CA ILE A 46 3.77 -3.45 -2.05
C ILE A 46 2.63 -3.10 -3.01
N GLU A 47 1.49 -3.77 -2.86
CA GLU A 47 0.34 -3.61 -3.75
C GLU A 47 -0.18 -2.17 -3.83
N GLY A 48 -0.14 -1.42 -2.72
CA GLY A 48 -0.63 -0.03 -2.69
C GLY A 48 0.11 0.94 -3.62
N ILE A 49 1.29 0.55 -4.13
CA ILE A 49 2.04 1.28 -5.16
C ILE A 49 1.96 0.53 -6.50
N ASN A 50 2.20 -0.79 -6.49
CA ASN A 50 2.28 -1.58 -7.72
C ASN A 50 0.93 -1.78 -8.43
N ALA A 51 -0.16 -1.74 -7.68
CA ALA A 51 -1.53 -1.87 -8.18
C ALA A 51 -2.25 -0.52 -8.31
N PHE A 52 -1.55 0.61 -8.18
CA PHE A 52 -2.16 1.91 -8.43
C PHE A 52 -2.40 2.10 -9.93
N ASP A 53 -3.67 2.15 -10.33
CA ASP A 53 -4.15 2.22 -11.71
C ASP A 53 -4.16 3.66 -12.28
N GLY A 54 -3.89 4.66 -11.44
CA GLY A 54 -3.92 6.08 -11.81
C GLY A 54 -2.69 6.61 -12.54
N PHE A 55 -1.65 5.79 -12.74
CA PHE A 55 -0.46 6.23 -13.46
C PHE A 55 -0.74 6.34 -14.97
N ALA A 56 -0.42 7.47 -15.58
CA ALA A 56 -0.41 7.60 -17.04
C ALA A 56 0.70 6.76 -17.68
N SER A 57 1.82 6.58 -16.98
CA SER A 57 2.94 5.74 -17.40
C SER A 57 3.78 5.30 -16.20
N VAL A 58 4.33 4.10 -16.26
CA VAL A 58 5.19 3.53 -15.21
C VAL A 58 6.48 2.99 -15.82
N ALA A 59 7.62 3.57 -15.43
CA ALA A 59 8.93 2.98 -15.62
C ALA A 59 9.34 2.20 -14.36
N ARG A 60 9.90 1.01 -14.53
CA ARG A 60 10.38 0.17 -13.41
C ARG A 60 11.88 -0.08 -13.55
N SER A 61 12.60 -0.02 -12.43
CA SER A 61 13.99 -0.48 -12.36
C SER A 61 14.23 -1.27 -11.08
N ALA A 62 14.86 -2.43 -11.26
CA ALA A 62 15.22 -3.34 -10.19
C ALA A 62 16.72 -3.23 -9.87
N ASP A 63 17.27 -2.03 -9.69
CA ASP A 63 18.63 -1.93 -9.17
C ASP A 63 18.64 -1.98 -7.64
N LEU A 64 18.50 -3.20 -7.13
CA LEU A 64 18.82 -3.59 -5.76
C LEU A 64 20.11 -4.41 -5.81
N ARG A 65 21.23 -3.76 -6.11
CA ARG A 65 22.52 -4.31 -5.73
C ARG A 65 22.63 -4.29 -4.20
N LEU A 66 22.81 -5.48 -3.64
CA LEU A 66 23.27 -5.79 -2.28
C LEU A 66 22.25 -5.67 -1.13
N CYS A 67 21.54 -6.77 -0.84
CA CYS A 67 21.18 -7.13 0.54
C CYS A 67 21.27 -8.64 0.83
N ALA A 68 21.67 -9.47 -0.14
CA ALA A 68 21.73 -10.93 0.04
C ALA A 68 22.85 -11.42 1.00
N SER A 69 23.66 -10.53 1.58
CA SER A 69 24.79 -10.89 2.46
C SER A 69 24.67 -10.45 3.92
N ILE A 70 23.52 -9.93 4.37
CA ILE A 70 23.34 -9.44 5.76
C ILE A 70 22.52 -10.42 6.62
N CYS A 71 22.18 -11.59 6.09
CA CYS A 71 21.41 -12.60 6.81
C CYS A 71 22.21 -13.86 7.19
N ASP A 72 23.55 -13.82 7.21
CA ASP A 72 24.39 -14.90 7.76
C ASP A 72 24.90 -14.54 9.16
#